data_AF-A0A1H7JWQ1-F1
#
_entry.id   AF-A0A1H7JWQ1-F1
#
_cell.length_a   1.000
_cell.length_b   1.000
_cell.length_c   1.000
_cell.angle_alpha   90.00
_cell.angle_beta   90.00
_cell.angle_gamma   90.00
#
_symmetry.space_group_name_H-M   'P 1'
#
loop_
_entity.id
_entity.type
_entity.pdbx_description
1 polymer ?
#
loop_
_entity_poly.entity_id
_entity_poly.type
_entity_poly.pdbx_seq_one_letter_code
_entity_poly.pdbx_strand_id
1 'polypeptide(L)'
;MIAGHCVQYDRTPTQDGYRTTRTPDGDRTWYSIGASYEQGPNWGFDVAYTYIDISKESLNLSRGFFEGVRVPSPQGDLPIDSTVDLTGTTQGDVHILAAAVRYRF
;
A
#
# COMPACT_ATOMS: atom_id res chain seq x y z
N MET A 1 0.32 25.60 -24.16
CA MET A 1 0.78 24.43 -23.39
C MET A 1 0.95 24.85 -21.94
N ILE A 2 0.43 24.08 -21.00
CA ILE A 2 0.53 24.33 -19.56
C ILE A 2 1.16 23.10 -18.93
N ALA A 3 2.11 23.26 -18.03
CA ALA A 3 2.73 22.15 -17.29
C ALA A 3 2.66 22.42 -15.78
N GLY A 4 2.54 21.35 -15.00
CA GLY A 4 2.41 21.42 -13.54
C GLY A 4 3.17 20.28 -12.85
N HIS A 5 3.49 20.50 -11.58
CA HIS A 5 4.07 19.48 -10.69
C HIS A 5 3.46 19.62 -9.29
N CYS A 6 3.44 18.52 -8.53
CA CYS A 6 2.90 18.48 -7.18
C CYS A 6 3.71 17.51 -6.31
N VAL A 7 3.79 17.80 -5.02
CA VAL A 7 4.27 16.88 -3.99
C VAL A 7 3.22 16.80 -2.88
N GLN A 8 2.88 15.58 -2.45
CA GLN A 8 1.92 15.36 -1.37
C GLN A 8 2.42 14.27 -0.43
N TYR A 9 2.17 14.43 0.86
CA TYR A 9 2.48 13.45 1.89
C TYR A 9 1.18 12.94 2.52
N ASP A 10 1.03 11.62 2.57
CA ASP A 10 -0.15 10.91 3.05
C ASP A 10 0.25 9.87 4.10
N ARG A 11 -0.20 10.07 5.34
CA ARG A 11 0.14 9.19 6.47
C ARG A 11 -0.71 7.96 6.50
N THR A 12 -0.11 6.83 6.88
CA THR A 12 -0.88 5.60 7.06
C THR A 12 -1.86 5.66 8.22
N PRO A 13 -3.11 5.19 8.04
CA PRO A 13 -4.05 5.00 9.14
C PRO A 13 -3.74 3.76 9.98
N THR A 14 -2.87 2.86 9.51
CA THR A 14 -2.51 1.65 10.23
C THR A 14 -1.47 1.95 11.31
N GLN A 15 -1.68 1.37 12.50
CA GLN A 15 -0.75 1.47 13.62
C GLN A 15 0.08 0.18 13.74
N ASP A 16 1.27 0.30 14.31
CA ASP A 16 2.18 -0.81 14.56
C ASP A 16 1.46 -1.95 15.34
N GLY A 17 1.65 -3.20 14.89
CA GLY A 17 1.02 -4.39 15.48
C GLY A 17 -0.33 -4.81 14.87
N TYR A 18 -1.02 -3.93 14.13
CA TYR A 18 -2.24 -4.29 13.37
C TYR A 18 -2.00 -4.43 11.86
N ARG A 19 -0.79 -4.11 11.38
CA ARG A 19 -0.40 -4.33 9.98
C ARG A 19 -0.20 -5.82 9.71
N THR A 20 -0.65 -6.28 8.56
CA THR A 20 -0.48 -7.68 8.15
C THR A 20 0.27 -7.78 6.84
N THR A 21 0.87 -8.93 6.57
CA THR A 21 1.49 -9.20 5.27
C THR A 21 0.53 -9.10 4.09
N ARG A 22 -0.79 -9.16 4.32
CA ARG A 22 -1.83 -8.99 3.29
C ARG A 22 -2.23 -7.53 3.09
N THR A 23 -1.95 -6.66 4.05
CA THR A 23 -2.19 -5.21 3.97
C THR A 23 -0.90 -4.49 4.35
N PRO A 24 0.14 -4.61 3.51
CA PRO A 24 1.38 -3.86 3.70
C PRO A 24 1.06 -2.39 3.47
N ASP A 25 1.01 -1.60 4.55
CA ASP A 25 0.70 -0.18 4.50
C ASP A 25 1.78 0.61 5.24
N GLY A 26 2.04 1.82 4.75
CA GLY A 26 3.08 2.72 5.25
C GLY A 26 2.81 4.15 4.79
N ASP A 27 3.57 5.10 5.31
CA ASP A 27 3.47 6.51 4.86
C ASP A 27 3.84 6.64 3.38
N ARG A 28 3.04 7.41 2.62
CA ARG A 28 3.24 7.64 1.18
C ARG A 28 3.69 9.06 0.91
N THR A 29 4.67 9.20 0.02
CA THR A 29 5.01 10.49 -0.60
C THR A 29 4.76 10.43 -2.10
N TRP A 30 3.92 11.33 -2.59
CA TRP A 30 3.49 11.41 -3.97
C TRP A 30 4.27 12.52 -4.68
N TYR A 31 4.76 12.22 -5.88
CA TYR A 31 5.43 13.14 -6.78
C TYR A 31 4.74 13.09 -8.13
N SER A 32 4.08 14.17 -8.52
CA SER A 32 3.31 14.24 -9.77
C SER A 32 3.88 15.29 -10.69
N ILE A 33 3.88 14.99 -11.99
CA ILE A 33 4.14 15.94 -13.07
C ILE A 33 3.11 15.74 -14.18
N GLY A 34 2.74 16.81 -14.88
CA GLY A 34 1.80 16.73 -15.98
C GLY A 34 1.86 17.92 -16.91
N ALA A 35 1.33 17.73 -18.11
CA ALA A 35 1.24 18.76 -19.13
C ALA A 35 -0.07 18.65 -19.92
N SER A 36 -0.56 19.81 -20.33
CA SER A 36 -1.78 20.01 -21.11
C SER A 36 -1.45 20.83 -22.36
N TYR A 37 -1.98 20.40 -23.49
CA TYR A 37 -1.81 21.03 -24.79
C TYR A 37 -3.16 21.20 -25.49
N GLU A 38 -3.45 22.42 -25.96
CA GLU A 38 -4.66 22.71 -26.73
C GLU A 38 -4.27 22.84 -28.20
N GLN A 39 -4.89 22.04 -29.06
CA GLN A 39 -4.75 22.07 -30.52
C GLN A 39 -5.97 22.77 -31.14
N GLY A 40 -5.86 24.09 -31.28
CA GLY A 40 -6.99 24.91 -31.74
C GLY A 40 -8.11 25.05 -30.69
N PRO A 41 -9.29 25.56 -31.07
CA PRO A 41 -10.36 25.82 -30.12
C PRO A 41 -11.13 24.56 -29.68
N ASN A 42 -11.02 23.46 -30.43
CA ASN A 42 -11.84 22.27 -30.24
C ASN A 42 -11.13 21.11 -29.55
N TRP A 43 -9.80 20.99 -29.63
CA TRP A 43 -9.08 19.80 -29.15
C TRP A 43 -8.11 20.15 -28.01
N GLY A 44 -8.16 19.37 -26.94
CA GLY A 44 -7.22 19.40 -25.83
C GLY A 44 -6.64 18.01 -25.54
N PHE A 45 -5.39 17.96 -25.12
CA PHE A 45 -4.64 16.76 -24.80
C PHE A 45 -3.94 16.94 -23.46
N ASP A 46 -4.09 15.98 -22.55
CA ASP A 46 -3.47 16.02 -21.23
C ASP A 46 -2.66 14.74 -21.02
N VAL A 47 -1.48 14.85 -20.40
CA VAL A 47 -0.63 13.74 -20.01
C VAL A 47 -0.09 13.99 -18.61
N ALA A 48 -0.08 12.97 -17.77
CA ALA A 48 0.45 13.05 -16.41
C ALA A 48 1.14 11.77 -15.98
N TYR A 49 2.13 11.92 -15.10
CA TYR A 49 2.83 10.84 -14.45
C TYR A 49 2.93 11.14 -12.95
N THR A 50 2.69 10.12 -12.13
CA THR A 50 2.84 10.19 -10.67
C THR A 50 3.65 9.01 -10.16
N TYR A 51 4.63 9.31 -9.32
CA TYR A 51 5.41 8.35 -8.55
C TYR A 51 5.00 8.45 -7.08
N ILE A 52 4.73 7.32 -6.44
CA ILE A 52 4.38 7.25 -5.02
C ILE A 52 5.40 6.34 -4.34
N ASP A 53 6.18 6.91 -3.43
CA ASP A 53 7.10 6.19 -2.57
C ASP A 53 6.39 5.78 -1.28
N ILE A 54 6.47 4.50 -0.90
CA ILE A 54 5.85 3.97 0.32
C ILE A 54 6.96 3.58 1.29
N SER A 55 6.92 4.21 2.47
CA SER A 55 7.92 4.06 3.53
C SER A 55 8.03 2.61 3.99
N LYS A 56 9.25 2.21 4.35
CA LYS A 56 9.54 0.88 4.87
C LYS A 56 8.97 0.73 6.28
N GLU A 57 8.11 -0.26 6.47
CA GLU A 57 7.51 -0.56 7.78
C GLU A 57 7.88 -1.96 8.27
N SER A 58 8.04 -2.11 9.59
CA SER A 58 8.32 -3.39 10.23
C SER A 58 7.02 -4.11 10.61
N LEU A 59 6.96 -5.40 10.30
CA LEU A 59 5.88 -6.29 10.69
C LEU A 59 6.40 -7.25 11.77
N ASN A 60 5.76 -7.23 12.94
CA ASN A 60 5.98 -8.21 13.99
C ASN A 60 4.61 -8.77 14.41
N LEU A 61 4.31 -9.98 13.97
CA LEU A 61 3.04 -10.65 14.22
C LEU A 61 3.28 -12.01 14.85
N SER A 62 2.64 -12.26 15.98
CA SER A 62 2.58 -13.58 16.59
C SER A 62 1.19 -14.17 16.35
N ARG A 63 1.09 -15.38 15.79
CA ARG A 63 -0.18 -16.06 15.52
C ARG A 63 -0.19 -17.46 16.11
N GLY A 64 -1.18 -17.75 16.94
CA GLY A 64 -1.49 -19.11 17.41
C GLY A 64 -2.20 -19.94 16.35
N PHE A 65 -1.81 -21.20 16.19
CA PHE A 65 -2.50 -22.18 15.32
C PHE A 65 -3.30 -23.21 16.14
N PHE A 66 -2.74 -23.65 17.26
CA PHE A 66 -3.46 -24.37 18.30
C PHE A 66 -3.36 -23.50 19.56
N GLU A 67 -4.51 -22.99 20.02
CA GLU A 67 -4.60 -22.21 21.26
C GLU A 67 -5.60 -22.92 22.16
N GLY A 68 -5.13 -23.47 23.27
CA GLY A 68 -5.98 -24.19 24.23
C GLY A 68 -6.47 -25.57 23.76
N VAL A 69 -5.85 -26.14 22.72
CA VAL A 69 -6.21 -27.49 22.24
C VAL A 69 -5.65 -28.54 23.19
N ARG A 70 -6.49 -29.49 23.59
CA ARG A 70 -6.13 -30.60 24.46
C ARG A 70 -6.38 -31.92 23.76
N VAL A 71 -5.40 -32.82 23.80
CA VAL A 71 -5.50 -34.17 23.22
C VAL A 71 -5.58 -35.20 24.35
N PRO A 72 -6.63 -36.04 24.39
CA PRO A 72 -6.75 -37.10 25.38
C PRO A 72 -5.60 -38.11 25.29
N SER A 73 -4.99 -38.41 26.43
CA SER A 73 -3.95 -39.43 26.59
C SER A 73 -4.25 -40.27 27.84
N PRO A 74 -3.81 -41.55 27.93
CA PRO A 74 -4.06 -42.40 29.10
C PRO A 74 -3.57 -41.83 30.43
N GLN A 75 -2.67 -40.83 30.41
CA GLN A 75 -2.14 -40.14 31.59
C GLN A 75 -2.76 -38.76 31.84
N GLY A 76 -3.81 -38.38 31.08
CA GLY A 76 -4.48 -37.09 31.15
C GLY A 76 -4.33 -36.26 29.87
N ASP A 77 -5.17 -35.23 29.73
CA ASP A 77 -5.19 -34.36 28.55
C ASP A 77 -3.87 -33.59 28.37
N LEU A 78 -3.23 -33.74 27.21
CA LEU A 78 -2.01 -33.03 26.85
C LEU A 78 -2.35 -31.72 26.12
N PRO A 79 -1.83 -30.56 26.57
CA PRO A 79 -1.98 -29.32 25.82
C PRO A 79 -1.09 -29.33 24.57
N ILE A 80 -1.64 -28.91 23.44
CA ILE A 80 -0.88 -28.56 22.24
C ILE A 80 -1.14 -27.09 21.97
N ASP A 81 -0.15 -26.26 22.32
CA ASP A 81 -0.13 -24.85 21.96
C ASP A 81 0.97 -24.61 20.93
N SER A 82 0.62 -24.03 19.80
CA SER A 82 1.59 -23.71 18.74
C SER A 82 1.44 -22.27 18.30
N THR A 83 2.55 -21.53 18.36
CA THR A 83 2.64 -20.13 17.96
C THR A 83 3.68 -20.00 16.85
N VAL A 84 3.38 -19.20 15.84
CA VAL A 84 4.30 -18.82 14.77
C VAL A 84 4.51 -17.32 14.81
N ASP A 85 5.78 -16.94 14.96
CA ASP A 85 6.20 -15.54 14.89
C ASP A 85 6.62 -15.20 13.46
N LEU A 86 5.99 -14.18 12.91
CA LEU A 86 6.27 -13.64 11.60
C LEU A 86 6.91 -12.26 11.75
N THR A 87 8.22 -12.21 11.51
CA THR A 87 8.98 -10.96 11.43
C THR A 87 9.31 -10.66 9.98
N GLY A 88 9.03 -9.44 9.52
CA GLY A 88 9.32 -9.03 8.16
C GLY A 88 9.30 -7.51 8.01
N THR A 89 9.65 -7.03 6.81
CA THR A 89 9.53 -5.61 6.47
C THR A 89 8.85 -5.45 5.14
N THR A 90 8.01 -4.43 5.00
CA THR A 90 7.30 -4.11 3.76
C THR A 90 7.86 -2.82 3.19
N GLN A 91 8.11 -2.81 1.89
CA GLN A 91 8.53 -1.64 1.12
C GLN A 91 7.85 -1.74 -0.25
N GLY A 92 7.49 -0.59 -0.83
CA GLY A 92 6.89 -0.57 -2.16
C GLY A 92 6.91 0.81 -2.78
N ASP A 93 6.63 0.83 -4.07
CA ASP A 93 6.48 2.04 -4.87
C ASP A 93 5.37 1.85 -5.91
N VAL A 94 4.80 2.95 -6.38
CA VAL A 94 3.71 2.94 -7.38
C VAL A 94 3.99 3.97 -8.47
N HIS A 95 3.76 3.56 -9.71
CA HIS A 95 3.82 4.40 -10.90
C HIS A 95 2.43 4.53 -11.52
N ILE A 96 1.93 5.76 -11.69
CA ILE A 96 0.65 6.05 -12.33
C ILE A 96 0.92 6.86 -13.61
N LEU A 97 0.40 6.37 -14.74
CA LEU A 97 0.40 7.08 -16.01
C LEU A 97 -1.04 7.41 -16.39
N ALA A 98 -1.28 8.66 -16.80
CA ALA A 98 -2.58 9.12 -17.24
C ALA A 98 -2.46 9.93 -18.54
N ALA A 99 -3.45 9.75 -19.41
CA ALA A 99 -3.62 10.55 -20.62
C ALA A 99 -5.10 10.82 -20.85
N ALA A 100 -5.44 12.00 -21.34
CA ALA A 100 -6.80 12.38 -21.67
C ALA A 100 -6.86 13.18 -22.97
N VAL A 101 -8.00 13.07 -23.67
CA VAL A 101 -8.34 13.87 -24.85
C VAL A 101 -9.66 14.57 -24.55
N ARG A 102 -9.71 15.87 -24.82
CA ARG A 102 -10.89 16.72 -24.62
C ARG A 102 -11.32 17.29 -25.96
N TYR A 103 -12.61 17.17 -26.27
CA TYR A 103 -13.21 17.80 -27.44
C TYR A 103 -14.30 18.78 -27.02
N ARG A 104 -14.31 19.98 -27.61
CA ARG A 104 -15.32 21.02 -27.39
C ARG A 104 -16.11 21.24 -28.68
N PHE A 105 -17.44 21.10 -28.58
CA PHE A 105 -18.40 21.35 -29.65
C PHE A 105 -18.80 22.81 -29.70
#